data_AF-A0A0D2K9S3-F1
#
_entry.id   AF-A0A0D2K9S3-F1
#
_cell.length_a   1.000
_cell.length_b   1.000
_cell.length_c   1.000
_cell.angle_alpha   90.00
_cell.angle_beta   90.00
_cell.angle_gamma   90.00
#
_symmetry.space_group_name_H-M   'P 1'
#
loop_
_entity.id
_entity.type
_entity.pdbx_description
1 polymer ?
#
loop_
_entity_poly.entity_id
_entity_poly.type
_entity_poly.pdbx_seq_one_letter_code
_entity_poly.pdbx_strand_id
1 'polypeptide(L)'
;MAGFAAPGYYKYRLSVFCPWTREIETVEATDPYSRCTAANGERTLILDLDDPQLAPPGWRDHFMPAIGAWTDVSVYELHIRDFSATDASVPEALRGKYRAFCPARTRPGGAGDAAEGAATASEDWEPVPGRLTAGQAHLAALRGAGLSHLHLLPSYDYGSVPERAEEQLAVKEDLSRYPPDGEEQQAAVAAVADQDAFNWGYDPVHYGVPEGSYSSQPDGPQRVLEYREMVQSLHALGLRVVADVVYNHTFASGPHNTHSVLDKVVPGYYHR
;
A
#
# COMPACT_ATOMS: atom_id res chain seq x y z
N MET A 1 -25.30 1.79 -3.65
CA MET A 1 -24.29 2.42 -4.53
C MET A 1 -24.22 1.63 -5.83
N ALA A 2 -23.99 2.27 -6.96
CA ALA A 2 -23.75 1.57 -8.22
C ALA A 2 -22.36 0.91 -8.11
N GLY A 3 -22.31 -0.42 -8.06
CA GLY A 3 -21.04 -1.14 -8.09
C GLY A 3 -20.27 -0.79 -9.37
N PHE A 4 -18.94 -0.76 -9.28
CA PHE A 4 -18.09 -0.66 -10.46
C PHE A 4 -18.54 -1.68 -11.51
N ALA A 5 -18.65 -1.28 -12.78
CA ALA A 5 -18.79 -2.25 -13.86
C ALA A 5 -17.62 -3.23 -13.76
N ALA A 6 -17.87 -4.55 -13.80
CA ALA A 6 -16.85 -5.57 -13.56
C ALA A 6 -15.61 -5.28 -14.41
N PRO A 7 -14.50 -4.85 -13.80
CA PRO A 7 -13.40 -4.32 -14.56
C PRO A 7 -12.66 -5.48 -15.23
N GLY A 8 -12.25 -5.28 -16.48
CA GLY A 8 -11.53 -6.31 -17.22
C GLY A 8 -10.14 -6.51 -16.63
N TYR A 9 -9.75 -7.76 -16.40
CA TYR A 9 -8.38 -8.13 -16.05
C TYR A 9 -7.68 -8.77 -17.24
N TYR A 10 -6.37 -8.56 -17.37
CA TYR A 10 -5.59 -9.19 -18.43
C TYR A 10 -4.14 -9.51 -18.05
N LYS A 11 -3.52 -10.34 -18.88
CA LYS A 11 -2.08 -10.50 -19.02
C LYS A 11 -1.75 -10.49 -20.52
N TYR A 12 -0.52 -10.13 -20.85
CA TYR A 12 0.03 -10.48 -22.15
C TYR A 12 0.45 -11.94 -22.16
N ARG A 13 0.17 -12.63 -23.26
CA ARG A 13 0.79 -13.91 -23.60
C ARG A 13 1.82 -13.67 -24.68
N LEU A 14 3.09 -13.91 -24.37
CA LEU A 14 4.22 -13.54 -25.20
C LEU A 14 4.95 -14.80 -25.68
N SER A 15 5.40 -14.78 -26.93
CA SER A 15 6.36 -15.75 -27.47
C SER A 15 7.65 -14.99 -27.76
N VAL A 16 8.67 -15.18 -26.93
CA VAL A 16 9.89 -14.34 -26.93
C VAL A 16 11.13 -15.21 -26.76
N PHE A 17 12.20 -14.88 -27.48
CA PHE A 17 13.48 -15.53 -27.27
C PHE A 17 14.10 -15.08 -25.94
N CYS A 18 14.46 -16.05 -25.11
CA CYS A 18 15.08 -15.83 -23.80
C CYS A 18 16.58 -16.18 -23.88
N PRO A 19 17.50 -15.21 -23.77
CA PRO A 19 18.94 -15.48 -23.85
C PRO A 19 19.46 -16.44 -22.78
N TRP A 20 18.80 -16.48 -21.62
CA TRP A 20 19.18 -17.29 -20.45
C TRP A 20 18.89 -18.78 -20.67
N THR A 21 17.73 -19.11 -21.25
CA THR A 21 17.34 -20.49 -21.58
C THR A 21 17.77 -20.90 -22.98
N ARG A 22 18.07 -19.93 -23.85
CA ARG A 22 18.40 -20.10 -25.28
C ARG A 22 17.24 -20.71 -26.09
N GLU A 23 16.02 -20.51 -25.62
CA GLU A 23 14.79 -21.03 -26.23
C GLU A 23 13.80 -19.89 -26.51
N ILE A 24 12.79 -20.17 -27.33
CA ILE A 24 11.61 -19.31 -27.44
C ILE A 24 10.65 -19.72 -26.33
N GLU A 25 10.50 -18.85 -25.35
CA GLU A 25 9.61 -19.05 -24.21
C GLU A 25 8.21 -18.58 -24.56
N THR A 26 7.20 -19.31 -24.07
CA THR A 26 5.82 -18.81 -24.02
C THR A 26 5.49 -18.44 -22.58
N VAL A 27 5.45 -17.14 -22.28
CA VAL A 27 5.25 -16.61 -20.93
C VAL A 27 3.97 -15.77 -20.85
N GLU A 28 3.44 -15.66 -19.63
CA GLU A 28 2.42 -14.66 -19.30
C GLU A 28 3.01 -13.60 -18.38
N ALA A 29 2.77 -12.33 -18.72
CA ALA A 29 3.25 -11.18 -17.95
C ALA A 29 2.12 -10.16 -17.78
N THR A 30 2.07 -9.54 -16.61
CA THR A 30 1.34 -8.29 -16.39
C THR A 30 2.00 -7.14 -17.18
N ASP A 31 1.27 -6.05 -17.37
CA ASP A 31 1.77 -4.89 -18.10
C ASP A 31 2.77 -4.08 -17.24
N PRO A 32 4.00 -3.83 -17.71
CA PRO A 32 4.94 -2.90 -17.05
C PRO A 32 4.36 -1.50 -16.78
N TYR A 33 3.34 -1.09 -17.55
CA TYR A 33 2.64 0.19 -17.43
C TYR A 33 1.31 0.09 -16.66
N SER A 34 1.07 -1.02 -15.94
CA SER A 34 -0.10 -1.17 -15.08
C SER A 34 -0.33 0.06 -14.19
N ARG A 35 -1.60 0.39 -13.97
CA ARG A 35 -2.05 1.42 -13.00
C ARG A 35 -2.82 0.84 -11.83
N CYS A 36 -3.23 -0.42 -11.94
CA CYS A 36 -3.69 -1.26 -10.84
C CYS A 36 -3.58 -2.73 -11.26
N THR A 37 -3.64 -3.62 -10.28
CA THR A 37 -3.57 -5.08 -10.44
C THR A 37 -4.67 -5.76 -9.63
N ALA A 38 -4.93 -7.03 -9.92
CA ALA A 38 -5.54 -7.96 -8.97
C ALA A 38 -4.57 -8.19 -7.80
N ALA A 39 -5.09 -8.75 -6.70
CA ALA A 39 -4.26 -9.05 -5.55
C ALA A 39 -3.00 -9.88 -5.92
N ASN A 40 -1.89 -9.62 -5.24
CA ASN A 40 -0.55 -10.20 -5.47
C ASN A 40 0.03 -9.94 -6.87
N GLY A 41 -0.42 -8.88 -7.56
CA GLY A 41 0.00 -8.60 -8.92
C GLY A 41 -0.43 -9.67 -9.93
N GLU A 42 -1.46 -10.46 -9.60
CA GLU A 42 -1.81 -11.65 -10.38
C GLU A 42 -2.22 -11.33 -11.81
N ARG A 43 -2.86 -10.18 -12.08
CA ARG A 43 -3.34 -9.73 -13.40
C ARG A 43 -3.39 -8.20 -13.42
N THR A 44 -3.17 -7.58 -14.57
CA THR A 44 -3.36 -6.13 -14.74
C THR A 44 -4.84 -5.80 -14.80
N LEU A 45 -5.24 -4.76 -14.08
CA LEU A 45 -6.60 -4.21 -14.12
C LEU A 45 -6.72 -3.13 -15.21
N ILE A 46 -7.72 -3.24 -16.07
CA ILE A 46 -8.10 -2.18 -17.00
C ILE A 46 -8.93 -1.15 -16.23
N LEU A 47 -8.44 0.08 -16.16
CA LEU A 47 -9.12 1.20 -15.52
C LEU A 47 -8.76 2.52 -16.19
N ASP A 48 -9.61 3.52 -15.99
CA ASP A 48 -9.35 4.91 -16.33
C ASP A 48 -9.05 5.69 -15.04
N LEU A 49 -7.83 6.23 -14.91
CA LEU A 49 -7.46 7.01 -13.72
C LEU A 49 -8.23 8.33 -13.61
N ASP A 50 -8.82 8.82 -14.71
CA ASP A 50 -9.68 9.99 -14.72
C ASP A 50 -11.14 9.67 -14.33
N ASP A 51 -11.49 8.39 -14.10
CA ASP A 51 -12.81 8.02 -13.58
C ASP A 51 -13.06 8.71 -12.22
N PRO A 52 -14.09 9.56 -12.10
CA PRO A 52 -14.43 10.24 -10.87
C PRO A 52 -14.69 9.31 -9.67
N GLN A 53 -15.08 8.05 -9.90
CA GLN A 53 -15.28 7.07 -8.84
C GLN A 53 -13.97 6.63 -8.18
N LEU A 54 -12.84 6.84 -8.85
CA LEU A 54 -11.50 6.52 -8.32
C LEU A 54 -10.86 7.71 -7.62
N ALA A 55 -11.60 8.77 -7.34
CA ALA A 55 -11.08 9.98 -6.73
C ALA A 55 -11.97 10.41 -5.56
N PRO A 56 -11.40 10.82 -4.42
CA PRO A 56 -12.20 11.41 -3.36
C PRO A 56 -12.82 12.74 -3.80
N PRO A 57 -13.92 13.19 -3.15
CA PRO A 57 -14.52 14.48 -3.43
C PRO A 57 -13.49 15.62 -3.42
N GLY A 58 -13.54 16.48 -4.44
CA GLY A 58 -12.62 17.61 -4.57
C GLY A 58 -11.17 17.24 -4.93
N TRP A 59 -10.88 15.99 -5.33
CA TRP A 59 -9.51 15.54 -5.64
C TRP A 59 -8.76 16.43 -6.65
N ARG A 60 -9.41 16.90 -7.72
CA ARG A 60 -8.70 17.70 -8.75
C ARG A 60 -8.28 19.08 -8.24
N ASP A 61 -9.01 19.64 -7.28
CA ASP A 61 -8.86 21.00 -6.79
C ASP A 61 -8.48 21.07 -5.30
N HIS A 62 -8.04 19.95 -4.73
CA HIS A 62 -7.71 19.89 -3.31
C HIS A 62 -6.50 20.77 -3.00
N PHE A 63 -6.49 21.30 -1.78
CA PHE A 63 -5.39 22.10 -1.29
C PHE A 63 -4.09 21.29 -1.31
N MET A 64 -3.03 21.84 -1.88
CA MET A 64 -1.67 21.33 -1.74
C MET A 64 -0.83 22.40 -1.01
N PRO A 65 -0.17 22.08 0.12
CA PRO A 65 0.57 23.07 0.90
C PRO A 65 1.65 23.76 0.08
N ALA A 66 1.70 25.09 0.05
CA ALA A 66 2.75 25.83 -0.65
C ALA A 66 4.09 25.73 0.10
N ILE A 67 5.20 25.84 -0.64
CA ILE A 67 6.56 25.98 -0.10
C ILE A 67 7.13 27.27 -0.65
N GLY A 68 7.73 28.09 0.21
CA GLY A 68 8.39 29.33 -0.21
C GLY A 68 9.68 29.03 -0.98
N ALA A 69 10.61 28.32 -0.33
CA ALA A 69 11.87 27.89 -0.92
C ALA A 69 12.19 26.42 -0.59
N TRP A 70 12.99 25.76 -1.42
CA TRP A 70 13.45 24.39 -1.16
C TRP A 70 14.25 24.25 0.15
N THR A 71 14.84 25.33 0.64
CA THR A 71 15.53 25.38 1.94
C THR A 71 14.58 25.30 3.14
N ASP A 72 13.27 25.47 2.92
CA ASP A 72 12.24 25.36 3.96
C ASP A 72 11.76 23.90 4.13
N VAL A 73 12.31 22.97 3.34
CA VAL A 73 11.93 21.55 3.38
C VAL A 73 12.46 20.91 4.67
N SER A 74 11.54 20.25 5.35
CA SER A 74 11.75 19.42 6.53
C SER A 74 11.00 18.11 6.29
N VAL A 75 11.74 17.00 6.35
CA VAL A 75 11.23 15.68 5.96
C VAL A 75 11.13 14.80 7.19
N TYR A 76 10.00 14.09 7.29
CA TYR A 76 9.82 13.01 8.25
C TYR A 76 9.57 11.72 7.48
N GLU A 77 10.47 10.76 7.65
CA GLU A 77 10.36 9.44 7.05
C GLU A 77 9.38 8.57 7.85
N LEU A 78 8.49 7.89 7.14
CA LEU A 78 7.43 7.10 7.76
C LEU A 78 7.07 5.90 6.89
N HIS A 79 6.82 4.77 7.56
CA HIS A 79 6.26 3.58 6.94
C HIS A 79 4.74 3.51 7.19
N ILE A 80 3.97 3.10 6.17
CA ILE A 80 2.50 3.07 6.24
C ILE A 80 2.00 2.15 7.35
N ARG A 81 2.63 0.98 7.50
CA ARG A 81 2.25 0.03 8.55
C ARG A 81 2.61 0.55 9.94
N ASP A 82 3.84 1.05 10.10
CA ASP A 82 4.37 1.53 11.40
C ASP A 82 3.50 2.66 11.97
N PHE A 83 2.98 3.52 11.09
CA PHE A 83 2.12 4.64 11.47
C PHE A 83 0.93 4.24 12.34
N SER A 84 0.35 3.05 12.10
CA SER A 84 -0.97 2.71 12.66
C SER A 84 -1.15 1.26 13.11
N ALA A 85 -0.21 0.36 12.86
CA ALA A 85 -0.32 -1.06 13.24
C ALA A 85 -0.70 -1.27 14.71
N THR A 86 -0.21 -0.39 15.60
CA THR A 86 -0.47 -0.44 17.05
C THR A 86 -1.30 0.76 17.56
N ASP A 87 -1.81 1.63 16.68
CA ASP A 87 -2.64 2.77 17.10
C ASP A 87 -4.08 2.30 17.40
N ALA A 88 -4.38 2.15 18.68
CA ALA A 88 -5.70 1.71 19.14
C ALA A 88 -6.83 2.69 18.79
N SER A 89 -6.53 3.96 18.48
CA SER A 89 -7.52 4.95 18.05
C SER A 89 -7.95 4.78 16.59
N VAL A 90 -7.20 4.00 15.81
CA VAL A 90 -7.55 3.56 14.45
C VAL A 90 -8.37 2.26 14.56
N PRO A 91 -9.51 2.14 13.85
CA PRO A 91 -10.24 0.88 13.75
C PRO A 91 -9.31 -0.25 13.30
N GLU A 92 -9.40 -1.41 13.92
CA GLU A 92 -8.48 -2.54 13.67
C GLU A 92 -8.34 -2.88 12.18
N ALA A 93 -9.47 -2.88 11.46
CA ALA A 93 -9.51 -3.15 10.03
C ALA A 93 -8.76 -2.12 9.15
N LEU A 94 -8.50 -0.92 9.66
CA LEU A 94 -7.77 0.14 8.96
C LEU A 94 -6.33 0.29 9.44
N ARG A 95 -5.88 -0.47 10.44
CA ARG A 95 -4.50 -0.41 10.95
C ARG A 95 -3.53 -0.94 9.89
N GLY A 96 -2.49 -0.16 9.64
CA GLY A 96 -1.49 -0.41 8.61
C GLY A 96 -2.01 -0.26 7.18
N LYS A 97 -3.08 0.49 6.97
CA LYS A 97 -3.69 0.76 5.66
C LYS A 97 -3.61 2.24 5.29
N TYR A 98 -3.76 2.58 4.01
CA TYR A 98 -3.79 3.98 3.54
C TYR A 98 -4.82 4.83 4.29
N ARG A 99 -6.00 4.26 4.56
CA ARG A 99 -7.10 4.95 5.25
C ARG A 99 -6.83 5.29 6.71
N ALA A 100 -5.75 4.78 7.33
CA ALA A 100 -5.33 5.21 8.67
C ALA A 100 -4.92 6.70 8.71
N PHE A 101 -4.50 7.25 7.57
CA PHE A 101 -4.14 8.67 7.41
C PHE A 101 -5.35 9.58 7.19
N CYS A 102 -6.53 9.02 6.97
CA CYS A 102 -7.80 9.76 6.84
C CYS A 102 -8.37 10.11 8.21
N PRO A 103 -9.17 11.19 8.36
CA PRO A 103 -9.83 11.53 9.63
C PRO A 103 -10.52 10.31 10.26
N ALA A 104 -10.61 10.29 11.59
CA ALA A 104 -11.11 9.13 12.34
C ALA A 104 -12.44 8.65 11.75
N ARG A 105 -12.60 7.33 11.59
CA ARG A 105 -13.80 6.73 11.01
C ARG A 105 -14.50 5.81 12.01
N THR A 106 -15.81 5.68 11.88
CA THR A 106 -16.64 4.77 12.69
C THR A 106 -17.48 3.89 11.79
N ARG A 107 -17.82 2.69 12.28
CA ARG A 107 -18.67 1.77 11.55
C ARG A 107 -20.03 2.43 11.25
N PRO A 108 -20.62 2.20 10.06
CA PRO A 108 -21.98 2.62 9.77
C PRO A 108 -22.95 2.17 10.87
N GLY A 109 -23.80 3.08 11.37
CA GLY A 109 -24.78 2.79 12.41
C GLY A 109 -24.42 3.24 13.83
N GLY A 110 -23.19 3.70 14.06
CA GLY A 110 -22.80 4.43 15.27
C GLY A 110 -22.62 3.59 16.53
N ALA A 111 -21.76 4.10 17.42
CA ALA A 111 -21.38 3.58 18.74
C ALA A 111 -22.48 2.81 19.50
N GLY A 112 -22.46 1.48 19.36
CA GLY A 112 -23.06 0.55 20.30
C GLY A 112 -21.97 -0.46 20.66
N ASP A 113 -21.77 -0.68 21.95
CA ASP A 113 -20.81 -1.65 22.47
C ASP A 113 -20.91 -2.97 21.72
N ALA A 114 -19.76 -3.43 21.21
CA ALA A 114 -19.46 -4.79 20.80
C ALA A 114 -20.64 -5.61 20.22
N ALA A 115 -20.88 -5.50 18.92
CA ALA A 115 -21.47 -6.62 18.17
C ALA A 115 -20.30 -7.46 17.60
N GLU A 116 -20.06 -8.59 18.25
CA GLU A 116 -19.09 -9.63 17.91
C GLU A 116 -19.27 -10.10 16.44
N GLY A 117 -18.48 -9.51 15.56
CA GLY A 117 -18.31 -9.93 14.17
C GLY A 117 -17.12 -9.17 13.61
N ALA A 118 -16.15 -9.87 13.03
CA ALA A 118 -14.94 -9.25 12.48
C ALA A 118 -15.34 -8.26 11.37
N ALA A 119 -15.37 -6.97 11.69
CA ALA A 119 -15.60 -5.92 10.72
C ALA A 119 -14.45 -5.94 9.72
N THR A 120 -14.77 -6.01 8.43
CA THR A 120 -13.75 -6.05 7.37
C THR A 120 -13.30 -4.63 7.00
N ALA A 121 -12.09 -4.51 6.49
CA ALA A 121 -11.57 -3.23 6.01
C ALA A 121 -12.42 -2.65 4.86
N SER A 122 -13.12 -3.55 4.14
CA SER A 122 -13.98 -3.25 3.00
C SER A 122 -15.32 -2.60 3.37
N GLU A 123 -15.70 -2.54 4.65
CA GLU A 123 -16.92 -1.84 5.07
C GLU A 123 -16.78 -0.32 4.83
N ASP A 124 -17.86 0.37 4.47
CA ASP A 124 -17.86 1.82 4.25
C ASP A 124 -17.80 2.57 5.59
N TRP A 125 -16.63 2.63 6.22
CA TRP A 125 -16.42 3.35 7.49
C TRP A 125 -16.69 4.85 7.31
N GLU A 126 -17.61 5.40 8.09
CA GLU A 126 -18.04 6.80 8.01
C GLU A 126 -17.06 7.74 8.71
N PRO A 127 -16.63 8.85 8.10
CA PRO A 127 -15.80 9.85 8.76
C PRO A 127 -16.49 10.44 9.99
N VAL A 128 -15.74 10.68 11.05
CA VAL A 128 -16.15 11.44 12.23
C VAL A 128 -15.60 12.86 12.08
N PRO A 129 -16.45 13.86 11.74
CA PRO A 129 -15.99 15.21 11.47
C PRO A 129 -15.20 15.80 12.65
N GLY A 130 -14.03 16.36 12.35
CA GLY A 130 -13.18 17.05 13.33
C GLY A 130 -12.42 16.14 14.30
N ARG A 131 -12.50 14.81 14.17
CA ARG A 131 -11.77 13.87 15.03
C ARG A 131 -10.56 13.28 14.29
N LEU A 132 -9.38 13.44 14.88
CA LEU A 132 -8.13 12.82 14.43
C LEU A 132 -7.84 11.54 15.23
N THR A 133 -7.15 10.59 14.61
CA THR A 133 -6.48 9.48 15.32
C THR A 133 -5.25 10.01 16.08
N ALA A 134 -4.67 9.21 16.97
CA ALA A 134 -3.49 9.59 17.74
C ALA A 134 -2.30 9.86 16.81
N GLY A 135 -2.06 8.99 15.82
CA GLY A 135 -1.05 9.20 14.78
C GLY A 135 -1.26 10.50 14.00
N GLN A 136 -2.50 10.79 13.57
CA GLN A 136 -2.80 12.04 12.86
C GLN A 136 -2.63 13.28 13.74
N ALA A 137 -3.05 13.23 15.00
CA ALA A 137 -2.85 14.32 15.95
C ALA A 137 -1.35 14.59 16.18
N HIS A 138 -0.53 13.54 16.22
CA HIS A 138 0.92 13.66 16.28
C HIS A 138 1.49 14.34 15.02
N LEU A 139 1.08 13.90 13.83
CA LEU A 139 1.48 14.55 12.57
C LEU A 139 1.06 16.03 12.49
N ALA A 140 -0.14 16.36 12.97
CA ALA A 140 -0.62 17.74 13.04
C ALA A 140 0.23 18.59 14.01
N ALA A 141 0.67 18.02 15.14
CA ALA A 141 1.58 18.69 16.07
C ALA A 141 2.96 18.93 15.43
N LEU A 142 3.53 17.93 14.73
CA LEU A 142 4.78 18.09 13.98
C LEU A 142 4.64 19.14 12.88
N ARG A 143 3.51 19.17 12.17
CA ARG A 143 3.21 20.23 11.20
C ARG A 143 3.20 21.61 11.86
N GLY A 144 2.53 21.74 13.01
CA GLY A 144 2.50 22.98 13.80
C GLY A 144 3.89 23.44 14.25
N ALA A 145 4.82 22.50 14.44
CA ALA A 145 6.22 22.78 14.76
C ALA A 145 7.11 23.09 13.54
N GLY A 146 6.58 22.98 12.32
CA GLY A 146 7.30 23.32 11.08
C GLY A 146 7.67 22.14 10.18
N LEU A 147 7.20 20.92 10.48
CA LEU A 147 7.29 19.82 9.51
C LEU A 147 6.57 20.21 8.20
N SER A 148 7.12 19.84 7.05
CA SER A 148 6.54 20.20 5.74
C SER A 148 6.26 18.99 4.86
N HIS A 149 7.04 17.91 4.97
CA HIS A 149 6.90 16.72 4.13
C HIS A 149 6.89 15.44 4.94
N LEU A 150 6.07 14.51 4.50
CA LEU A 150 6.22 13.10 4.82
C LEU A 150 6.87 12.39 3.65
N HIS A 151 7.98 11.70 3.92
CA HIS A 151 8.56 10.73 3.01
C HIS A 151 8.00 9.36 3.37
N LEU A 152 7.19 8.80 2.48
CA LEU A 152 6.65 7.46 2.65
C LEU A 152 7.65 6.47 2.07
N LEU A 153 8.04 5.48 2.89
CA LEU A 153 8.68 4.25 2.40
C LEU A 153 7.85 3.62 1.26
N PRO A 154 8.43 2.70 0.47
CA PRO A 154 7.79 2.10 -0.69
C PRO A 154 6.30 1.82 -0.55
N SER A 155 5.52 2.47 -1.41
CA SER A 155 4.07 2.35 -1.46
C SER A 155 3.56 2.06 -2.88
N TYR A 156 4.47 1.70 -3.78
CA TYR A 156 4.18 1.03 -5.04
C TYR A 156 4.05 -0.49 -4.80
N ASP A 157 3.48 -1.23 -5.75
CA ASP A 157 3.32 -2.69 -5.69
C ASP A 157 4.67 -3.43 -5.68
N TYR A 158 4.95 -4.08 -4.55
CA TYR A 158 6.17 -4.85 -4.28
C TYR A 158 5.85 -6.32 -3.94
N GLY A 159 6.83 -7.22 -4.11
CA GLY A 159 6.58 -8.66 -4.16
C GLY A 159 6.67 -9.42 -2.83
N SER A 160 7.12 -8.77 -1.75
CA SER A 160 7.56 -9.40 -0.51
C SER A 160 6.51 -9.46 0.61
N VAL A 161 5.27 -9.03 0.37
CA VAL A 161 4.15 -9.16 1.32
C VAL A 161 2.94 -9.73 0.59
N PRO A 162 2.28 -10.79 1.12
CA PRO A 162 1.00 -11.24 0.59
C PRO A 162 -0.05 -10.13 0.72
N GLU A 163 -0.72 -9.76 -0.37
CA GLU A 163 -1.69 -8.65 -0.37
C GLU A 163 -3.03 -9.04 0.29
N ARG A 164 -3.38 -10.34 0.30
CA ARG A 164 -4.60 -10.84 0.93
C ARG A 164 -4.37 -11.14 2.41
N ALA A 165 -5.24 -10.61 3.27
CA ALA A 165 -5.09 -10.73 4.72
C ALA A 165 -5.14 -12.19 5.21
N GLU A 166 -5.91 -13.04 4.54
CA GLU A 166 -6.01 -14.47 4.83
C GLU A 166 -4.76 -15.27 4.47
N GLU A 167 -3.87 -14.71 3.64
CA GLU A 167 -2.57 -15.30 3.27
C GLU A 167 -1.46 -14.86 4.23
N GLN A 168 -1.70 -13.84 5.06
CA GLN A 168 -0.71 -13.29 5.99
C GLN A 168 -0.64 -14.09 7.29
N LEU A 169 0.57 -14.40 7.73
CA LEU A 169 0.84 -15.00 9.03
C LEU A 169 1.00 -13.92 10.12
N ALA A 170 0.81 -14.33 11.37
CA ALA A 170 1.05 -13.49 12.53
C ALA A 170 1.63 -14.31 13.68
N VAL A 171 2.48 -13.70 14.48
CA VAL A 171 2.93 -14.26 15.76
C VAL A 171 1.73 -14.33 16.70
N LYS A 172 1.32 -15.53 17.09
CA LYS A 172 0.13 -15.76 17.94
C LYS A 172 0.44 -15.81 19.43
N GLU A 173 1.70 -16.00 19.78
CA GLU A 173 2.12 -16.05 21.18
C GLU A 173 2.39 -14.64 21.75
N ASP A 174 2.18 -14.49 23.06
CA ASP A 174 2.53 -13.26 23.77
C ASP A 174 4.04 -13.20 24.00
N LEU A 175 4.73 -12.38 23.20
CA LEU A 175 6.17 -12.21 23.27
C LEU A 175 6.65 -11.49 24.54
N SER A 176 5.76 -10.78 25.26
CA SER A 176 6.13 -10.06 26.48
C SER A 176 6.49 -10.97 27.66
N ARG A 177 6.18 -12.27 27.55
CA ARG A 177 6.53 -13.29 28.54
C ARG A 177 8.02 -13.63 28.57
N TYR A 178 8.75 -13.30 27.50
CA TYR A 178 10.16 -13.64 27.36
C TYR A 178 11.08 -12.57 27.97
N PRO A 179 12.29 -12.93 28.43
CA PRO A 179 13.29 -11.97 28.89
C PRO A 179 13.64 -10.96 27.79
N PRO A 180 13.92 -9.69 28.12
CA PRO A 180 14.24 -8.66 27.12
C PRO A 180 15.53 -8.95 26.32
N ASP A 181 16.40 -9.82 26.82
CA ASP A 181 17.65 -10.29 26.21
C ASP A 181 17.56 -11.74 25.66
N GLY A 182 16.35 -12.30 25.61
CA GLY A 182 16.08 -13.63 25.06
C GLY A 182 16.12 -13.69 23.52
N GLU A 183 16.29 -14.89 22.98
CA GLU A 183 16.27 -15.14 21.53
C GLU A 183 14.88 -15.56 21.04
N GLU A 184 13.94 -15.81 21.94
CA GLU A 184 12.61 -16.36 21.61
C GLU A 184 11.76 -15.37 20.79
N GLN A 185 11.86 -14.08 21.08
CA GLN A 185 11.11 -13.04 20.36
C GLN A 185 11.52 -12.98 18.90
N GLN A 186 12.83 -12.93 18.63
CA GLN A 186 13.32 -12.88 17.25
C GLN A 186 13.06 -14.21 16.52
N ALA A 187 13.12 -15.35 17.21
CA ALA A 187 12.82 -16.65 16.61
C ALA A 187 11.35 -16.75 16.19
N ALA A 188 10.42 -16.30 17.04
CA ALA A 188 9.00 -16.28 16.75
C ALA A 188 8.65 -15.35 15.58
N VAL A 189 9.26 -14.16 15.53
CA VAL A 189 9.10 -13.20 14.42
C VAL A 189 9.69 -13.77 13.13
N ALA A 190 10.93 -14.27 13.17
CA ALA A 190 11.61 -14.83 12.00
C ALA A 190 10.87 -16.03 11.39
N ALA A 191 10.14 -16.80 12.20
CA ALA A 191 9.33 -17.92 11.72
C ALA A 191 8.17 -17.52 10.80
N VAL A 192 7.74 -16.25 10.84
CA VAL A 192 6.63 -15.74 10.03
C VAL A 192 7.01 -14.59 9.11
N ALA A 193 8.20 -13.99 9.25
CA ALA A 193 8.60 -12.75 8.58
C ALA A 193 8.49 -12.78 7.04
N ASP A 194 8.69 -13.95 6.41
CA ASP A 194 8.55 -14.08 4.94
C ASP A 194 7.08 -14.10 4.44
N GLN A 195 6.11 -14.17 5.35
CA GLN A 195 4.69 -14.33 5.05
C GLN A 195 3.79 -13.46 5.94
N ASP A 196 4.34 -12.61 6.80
CA ASP A 196 3.55 -11.68 7.58
C ASP A 196 3.18 -10.44 6.76
N ALA A 197 2.55 -9.46 7.40
CA ALA A 197 2.10 -8.25 6.75
C ALA A 197 3.16 -7.13 6.72
N PHE A 198 4.44 -7.45 6.94
CA PHE A 198 5.50 -6.46 7.15
C PHE A 198 6.71 -6.67 6.23
N ASN A 199 6.97 -5.66 5.39
CA ASN A 199 8.26 -5.46 4.75
C ASN A 199 8.42 -3.95 4.50
N TRP A 200 9.65 -3.46 4.37
CA TRP A 200 9.88 -2.08 3.94
C TRP A 200 9.50 -1.84 2.47
N GLY A 201 9.44 -2.90 1.64
CA GLY A 201 8.92 -2.84 0.28
C GLY A 201 9.93 -2.40 -0.79
N TYR A 202 11.23 -2.45 -0.50
CA TYR A 202 12.31 -2.20 -1.48
C TYR A 202 12.47 -3.37 -2.48
N ASP A 203 11.34 -3.94 -2.94
CA ASP A 203 11.24 -5.17 -3.73
C ASP A 203 10.28 -4.96 -4.93
N PRO A 204 10.59 -4.06 -5.87
CA PRO A 204 9.63 -3.55 -6.84
C PRO A 204 9.17 -4.57 -7.88
N VAL A 205 7.84 -4.61 -8.10
CA VAL A 205 7.19 -5.41 -9.15
C VAL A 205 6.46 -4.52 -10.15
N HIS A 206 5.53 -3.66 -9.70
CA HIS A 206 4.83 -2.69 -10.56
C HIS A 206 4.95 -1.26 -10.04
N TYR A 207 5.86 -0.49 -10.63
CA TYR A 207 6.18 0.88 -10.20
C TYR A 207 5.02 1.88 -10.24
N GLY A 208 4.00 1.64 -11.06
CA GLY A 208 2.88 2.55 -11.31
C GLY A 208 1.58 2.18 -10.57
N VAL A 209 1.63 1.19 -9.68
CA VAL A 209 0.47 0.63 -8.99
C VAL A 209 0.66 0.84 -7.49
N PRO A 210 -0.32 1.37 -6.75
CA PRO A 210 -0.26 1.37 -5.29
C PRO A 210 -0.16 -0.05 -4.71
N GLU A 211 0.58 -0.22 -3.64
CA GLU A 211 0.68 -1.49 -2.91
C GLU A 211 -0.70 -1.97 -2.42
N GLY A 212 -1.05 -3.24 -2.69
CA GLY A 212 -2.37 -3.77 -2.37
C GLY A 212 -2.53 -4.20 -0.92
N SER A 213 -1.46 -4.64 -0.25
CA SER A 213 -1.50 -5.00 1.17
C SER A 213 -1.83 -3.82 2.09
N TYR A 214 -1.60 -2.58 1.64
CA TYR A 214 -2.02 -1.35 2.32
C TYR A 214 -3.45 -0.92 1.99
N SER A 215 -4.13 -1.58 1.06
CA SER A 215 -5.54 -1.34 0.77
C SER A 215 -6.47 -2.20 1.63
N SER A 216 -7.70 -1.72 1.81
CA SER A 216 -8.78 -2.50 2.39
C SER A 216 -9.28 -3.63 1.48
N GLN A 217 -9.14 -3.48 0.17
CA GLN A 217 -9.52 -4.46 -0.85
C GLN A 217 -8.38 -4.50 -1.88
N PRO A 218 -7.50 -5.52 -1.81
CA PRO A 218 -6.39 -5.61 -2.75
C PRO A 218 -6.88 -5.92 -4.18
N ASP A 219 -8.01 -6.61 -4.34
CA ASP A 219 -8.65 -6.78 -5.64
C ASP A 219 -9.50 -5.57 -6.04
N GLY A 220 -9.41 -5.19 -7.32
CA GLY A 220 -10.14 -4.07 -7.89
C GLY A 220 -9.45 -2.71 -7.68
N PRO A 221 -10.13 -1.60 -8.02
CA PRO A 221 -9.48 -0.30 -8.09
C PRO A 221 -9.43 0.43 -6.74
N GLN A 222 -9.87 -0.21 -5.65
CA GLN A 222 -10.00 0.40 -4.32
C GLN A 222 -8.67 1.01 -3.83
N ARG A 223 -7.56 0.32 -4.07
CA ARG A 223 -6.20 0.82 -3.74
C ARG A 223 -5.89 2.19 -4.35
N VAL A 224 -6.41 2.50 -5.54
CA VAL A 224 -6.20 3.80 -6.20
C VAL A 224 -6.96 4.90 -5.46
N LEU A 225 -8.22 4.65 -5.11
CA LEU A 225 -9.03 5.60 -4.35
C LEU A 225 -8.41 5.87 -2.97
N GLU A 226 -8.05 4.82 -2.24
CA GLU A 226 -7.52 4.92 -0.88
C GLU A 226 -6.17 5.62 -0.82
N TYR A 227 -5.30 5.38 -1.81
CA TYR A 227 -4.05 6.13 -1.94
C TYR A 227 -4.30 7.63 -2.15
N ARG A 228 -5.28 7.99 -3.00
CA ARG A 228 -5.68 9.39 -3.21
C ARG A 228 -6.29 10.00 -1.96
N GLU A 229 -7.13 9.26 -1.23
CA GLU A 229 -7.68 9.70 0.07
C GLU A 229 -6.57 9.98 1.10
N MET A 230 -5.56 9.12 1.18
CA MET A 230 -4.39 9.33 2.04
C MET A 230 -3.66 10.63 1.67
N VAL A 231 -3.29 10.79 0.39
CA VAL A 231 -2.58 11.99 -0.08
C VAL A 231 -3.40 13.25 0.19
N GLN A 232 -4.69 13.24 -0.13
CA GLN A 232 -5.58 14.37 0.12
C GLN A 232 -5.67 14.71 1.62
N SER A 233 -5.73 13.68 2.48
CA SER A 233 -5.81 13.88 3.94
C SER A 233 -4.51 14.43 4.52
N LEU A 234 -3.35 13.97 4.05
CA LEU A 234 -2.05 14.51 4.44
C LEU A 234 -1.88 15.97 4.00
N HIS A 235 -2.30 16.29 2.78
CA HIS A 235 -2.32 17.66 2.29
C HIS A 235 -3.27 18.55 3.11
N ALA A 236 -4.44 18.05 3.50
CA ALA A 236 -5.38 18.76 4.37
C ALA A 236 -4.80 19.01 5.78
N LEU A 237 -3.90 18.14 6.26
CA LEU A 237 -3.10 18.36 7.47
C LEU A 237 -1.96 19.36 7.26
N GLY A 238 -1.76 19.87 6.04
CA GLY A 238 -0.70 20.83 5.74
C GLY A 238 0.64 20.20 5.40
N LEU A 239 0.72 18.88 5.24
CA LEU A 239 1.93 18.12 4.93
C LEU A 239 1.94 17.74 3.45
N ARG A 240 3.07 17.93 2.76
CA ARG A 240 3.29 17.34 1.43
C ARG A 240 3.72 15.88 1.53
N VAL A 241 3.52 15.13 0.45
CA VAL A 241 3.90 13.72 0.36
C VAL A 241 5.04 13.55 -0.64
N VAL A 242 6.08 12.84 -0.22
CA VAL A 242 7.19 12.35 -1.04
C VAL A 242 7.08 10.83 -1.06
N ALA A 243 7.11 10.23 -2.24
CA ALA A 243 7.12 8.78 -2.40
C ALA A 243 8.55 8.30 -2.57
N ASP A 244 8.95 7.27 -1.82
CA ASP A 244 10.17 6.54 -2.11
C ASP A 244 10.01 5.74 -3.41
N VAL A 245 11.03 5.78 -4.27
CA VAL A 245 11.03 5.14 -5.59
C VAL A 245 12.28 4.32 -5.80
N VAL A 246 12.11 3.06 -6.20
CA VAL A 246 13.19 2.08 -6.25
C VAL A 246 13.42 1.59 -7.68
N TYR A 247 13.82 2.49 -8.58
CA TYR A 247 14.04 2.15 -9.99
C TYR A 247 15.37 1.43 -10.29
N ASN A 248 16.19 1.19 -9.26
CA ASN A 248 17.57 0.73 -9.44
C ASN A 248 17.70 -0.80 -9.60
N HIS A 249 16.67 -1.57 -9.26
CA HIS A 249 16.59 -3.02 -9.46
C HIS A 249 15.12 -3.47 -9.61
N THR A 250 14.88 -4.74 -9.94
CA THR A 250 13.56 -5.40 -9.86
C THR A 250 13.60 -6.49 -8.80
N PHE A 251 12.46 -6.86 -8.22
CA PHE A 251 12.40 -7.95 -7.24
C PHE A 251 12.83 -9.30 -7.82
N ALA A 252 12.49 -9.55 -9.09
CA ALA A 252 12.85 -10.77 -9.79
C ALA A 252 13.15 -10.51 -11.27
N SER A 253 13.77 -11.52 -11.90
CA SER A 253 14.04 -11.58 -13.33
C SER A 253 13.80 -13.01 -13.87
N GLY A 254 14.05 -13.21 -15.15
CA GLY A 254 13.91 -14.49 -15.83
C GLY A 254 12.47 -14.83 -16.26
N PRO A 255 12.30 -15.89 -17.06
CA PRO A 255 11.03 -16.20 -17.72
C PRO A 255 9.97 -16.82 -16.78
N HIS A 256 10.38 -17.38 -15.64
CA HIS A 256 9.49 -18.25 -14.83
C HIS A 256 9.17 -17.72 -13.43
N ASN A 257 9.91 -16.74 -12.89
CA ASN A 257 9.58 -16.17 -11.59
C ASN A 257 8.26 -15.38 -11.69
N THR A 258 7.32 -15.60 -10.76
CA THR A 258 6.00 -14.94 -10.75
C THR A 258 6.09 -13.42 -10.73
N HIS A 259 7.05 -12.87 -9.98
CA HIS A 259 7.27 -11.42 -9.84
C HIS A 259 8.15 -10.81 -10.95
N SER A 260 8.70 -11.63 -11.86
CA SER A 260 9.38 -11.10 -13.04
C SER A 260 8.34 -10.56 -14.03
N VAL A 261 8.40 -9.25 -14.30
CA VAL A 261 7.53 -8.55 -15.26
C VAL A 261 8.36 -8.09 -16.45
N LEU A 262 9.29 -7.14 -16.23
CA LEU A 262 10.10 -6.54 -17.30
C LEU A 262 10.92 -7.56 -18.08
N ASP A 263 11.59 -8.50 -17.39
CA ASP A 263 12.45 -9.49 -18.04
C ASP A 263 11.66 -10.60 -18.76
N LYS A 264 10.39 -10.81 -18.39
CA LYS A 264 9.49 -11.66 -19.21
C LYS A 264 9.11 -10.98 -20.52
N VAL A 265 8.94 -9.65 -20.51
CA VAL A 265 8.50 -8.88 -21.68
C VAL A 265 9.64 -8.67 -22.67
N VAL A 266 10.81 -8.23 -22.19
CA VAL A 266 12.01 -8.04 -23.02
C VAL A 266 13.24 -8.61 -22.31
N PRO A 267 13.48 -9.93 -22.42
CA PRO A 267 14.57 -10.61 -21.71
C PRO A 267 15.94 -9.97 -21.97
N GLY A 268 16.65 -9.64 -20.88
CA GLY A 268 18.01 -9.10 -20.90
C GLY A 268 18.13 -7.62 -21.27
N TYR A 269 17.02 -6.88 -21.46
CA TYR A 269 17.06 -5.46 -21.80
C TYR A 269 17.06 -4.55 -20.56
N TYR A 270 16.22 -4.84 -19.58
CA TYR A 270 16.00 -3.96 -18.42
C TYR A 270 16.97 -4.19 -17.26
N HIS A 271 17.90 -5.13 -17.40
CA HIS A 271 18.84 -5.55 -16.35
C HIS A 271 20.27 -5.31 -16.78
N ARG A 272 21.13 -4.94 -15.82
CA ARG A 272 22.56 -4.67 -16.01
C ARG A 272 23.39 -5.79 -15.42
#